data_AF-A0A8X6LBB4-F1
#
_entry.id   AF-A0A8X6LBB4-F1
#
_cell.length_a   1.000
_cell.length_b   1.000
_cell.length_c   1.000
_cell.angle_alpha   90.00
_cell.angle_beta   90.00
_cell.angle_gamma   90.00
#
_symmetry.space_group_name_H-M   'P 1'
#
loop_
_entity.id
_entity.type
_entity.pdbx_description
1 polymer ?
#
loop_
_entity_poly.entity_id
_entity_poly.type
_entity_poly.pdbx_seq_one_letter_code
_entity_poly.pdbx_strand_id
1 'polypeptide(L)'
;MSNSDKEAGSITLPEQVFRNLKKAKRFAIDIGGSLTKIAYYSTVSYKRALYSLDEEGDSQNPDETHYEVIETDVESARLHFIKFETKHIESCLRFIQKNLIGSPDFMRGKSIKATGGGAYKYTDVLTKTLGLMVDKENEMECLIKGCNFVLRNIPDEVFEYSRNASPEYRFHNIEPNMYPYLLVNIGSGVSIMKVSNVSLFSVVYLLYNLRC
;
A
#
# COMPACT_ATOMS: atom_id res chain seq x y z
N MET A 1 -28.46 -36.92 -19.44
CA MET A 1 -28.01 -36.60 -18.07
C MET A 1 -26.80 -35.69 -18.18
N SER A 2 -27.01 -34.38 -18.20
CA SER A 2 -25.95 -33.37 -18.27
C SER A 2 -25.53 -33.00 -16.85
N ASN A 3 -24.30 -33.35 -16.49
CA ASN A 3 -23.67 -32.95 -15.24
C ASN A 3 -23.42 -31.44 -15.29
N SER A 4 -24.19 -30.67 -14.54
CA SER A 4 -23.93 -29.25 -14.31
C SER A 4 -22.74 -29.13 -13.35
N ASP A 5 -21.60 -28.70 -13.87
CA ASP A 5 -20.47 -28.28 -13.06
C ASP A 5 -20.92 -27.22 -12.06
N LYS A 6 -20.88 -27.57 -10.78
CA LYS A 6 -21.04 -26.61 -9.68
C LYS A 6 -19.79 -25.75 -9.65
N GLU A 7 -19.82 -24.62 -10.36
CA GLU A 7 -18.86 -23.54 -10.14
C GLU A 7 -18.84 -23.24 -8.63
N ALA A 8 -17.67 -23.41 -8.02
CA ALA A 8 -17.44 -23.04 -6.63
C ALA A 8 -17.85 -21.57 -6.47
N GLY A 9 -18.85 -21.32 -5.62
CA GLY A 9 -19.42 -20.00 -5.39
C GLY A 9 -18.31 -18.97 -5.29
N SER A 10 -18.36 -17.98 -6.19
CA SER A 10 -17.38 -16.90 -6.27
C SER A 10 -17.15 -16.35 -4.87
N ILE A 11 -15.90 -16.30 -4.42
CA ILE A 11 -15.53 -15.65 -3.17
C ILE A 11 -16.04 -14.20 -3.23
N THR A 12 -17.10 -13.92 -2.48
CA THR A 12 -17.64 -12.57 -2.35
C THR A 12 -16.70 -11.82 -1.43
N LEU A 13 -15.70 -11.16 -2.00
CA LEU A 13 -14.87 -10.21 -1.25
C LEU A 13 -15.81 -9.10 -0.74
N PRO A 14 -15.82 -8.78 0.56
CA PRO A 14 -16.64 -7.69 1.08
C PRO A 14 -16.40 -6.43 0.25
N GLU A 15 -17.45 -5.73 -0.19
CA GLU A 15 -17.31 -4.47 -0.96
C GLU A 15 -16.41 -3.44 -0.24
N GLN A 16 -16.21 -3.59 1.07
CA GLN A 16 -15.36 -2.75 1.90
C GLN A 16 -13.84 -3.03 1.77
N VAL A 17 -13.40 -4.13 1.14
CA VAL A 17 -11.97 -4.49 1.08
C VAL A 17 -11.19 -3.51 0.18
N PHE A 18 -11.77 -3.10 -0.94
CA PHE A 18 -11.14 -2.16 -1.89
C PHE A 18 -11.79 -0.77 -1.82
N ARG A 19 -11.48 -0.03 -0.75
CA ARG A 19 -12.00 1.34 -0.56
C ARG A 19 -11.53 2.29 -1.66
N ASN A 20 -12.44 3.10 -2.20
CA ASN A 20 -12.14 4.13 -3.20
C ASN A 20 -11.43 3.60 -4.47
N LEU A 21 -11.65 2.33 -4.83
CA LEU A 21 -10.98 1.68 -5.96
C LEU A 21 -11.23 2.39 -7.29
N LYS A 22 -12.42 2.96 -7.48
CA LYS A 22 -12.78 3.72 -8.70
C LYS A 22 -11.91 4.95 -8.93
N LYS A 23 -11.28 5.50 -7.87
CA LYS A 23 -10.33 6.63 -7.94
C LYS A 23 -8.87 6.17 -7.81
N ALA A 24 -8.60 4.87 -7.92
CA ALA A 24 -7.24 4.36 -7.86
C ALA A 24 -6.45 4.79 -9.09
N LYS A 25 -5.24 5.31 -8.87
CA LYS A 25 -4.41 5.89 -9.93
C LYS A 25 -3.23 4.99 -10.33
N ARG A 26 -2.65 4.24 -9.39
CA ARG A 26 -1.64 3.19 -9.65
C ARG A 26 -1.79 2.03 -8.67
N PHE A 27 -1.33 0.87 -9.12
CA PHE A 27 -1.30 -0.39 -8.38
C PHE A 27 0.12 -0.94 -8.34
N ALA A 28 0.47 -1.55 -7.22
CA ALA A 28 1.62 -2.42 -7.07
C ALA A 28 1.18 -3.73 -6.40
N ILE A 29 1.82 -4.84 -6.76
CA ILE A 29 1.49 -6.17 -6.25
C ILE A 29 2.76 -6.92 -5.83
N ASP A 30 2.79 -7.43 -4.60
CA ASP A 30 3.77 -8.40 -4.12
C ASP A 30 3.11 -9.79 -4.11
N ILE A 31 3.59 -10.70 -4.95
CA ILE A 31 3.05 -12.06 -5.06
C ILE A 31 4.02 -13.03 -4.38
N GLY A 32 3.82 -13.25 -3.09
CA GLY A 32 4.55 -14.25 -2.31
C GLY A 32 4.02 -15.67 -2.55
N GLY A 33 4.74 -16.67 -2.01
CA GLY A 33 4.34 -18.07 -2.12
C GLY A 33 2.97 -18.37 -1.48
N SER A 34 2.68 -17.74 -0.34
CA SER A 34 1.44 -17.98 0.42
C SER A 34 0.47 -16.81 0.42
N LEU A 35 0.99 -15.57 0.45
CA LEU A 35 0.19 -14.35 0.50
C LEU A 35 0.57 -13.40 -0.64
N THR A 36 -0.45 -12.90 -1.32
CA THR A 36 -0.36 -11.76 -2.22
C THR A 36 -0.76 -10.49 -1.48
N LYS A 37 -0.02 -9.40 -1.68
CA LYS A 37 -0.35 -8.07 -1.17
C LYS A 37 -0.50 -7.10 -2.33
N ILE A 38 -1.49 -6.23 -2.25
CA ILE A 38 -1.72 -5.15 -3.19
C ILE A 38 -1.62 -3.84 -2.42
N ALA A 39 -0.85 -2.91 -2.98
CA ALA A 39 -0.86 -1.51 -2.57
C ALA A 39 -1.36 -0.66 -3.74
N TYR A 40 -2.29 0.26 -3.47
CA TYR A 40 -2.73 1.22 -4.47
C TYR A 40 -3.01 2.58 -3.84
N TYR A 41 -2.82 3.63 -4.62
CA TYR A 41 -3.13 4.98 -4.18
C TYR A 41 -4.36 5.53 -4.88
N SER A 42 -5.19 6.25 -4.15
CA SER A 42 -6.38 6.95 -4.65
C SER A 42 -6.42 8.37 -4.12
N THR A 43 -7.06 9.31 -4.81
CA THR A 43 -7.35 10.65 -4.25
C THR A 43 -8.68 10.66 -3.52
N VAL A 44 -8.70 11.31 -2.36
CA VAL A 44 -9.89 11.59 -1.56
C VAL A 44 -10.00 13.11 -1.45
N SER A 45 -11.16 13.65 -1.80
CA SER A 45 -11.45 15.07 -1.68
C SER A 45 -12.22 15.30 -0.38
N TYR A 46 -11.83 16.28 0.40
CA TYR A 46 -12.58 16.73 1.57
C TYR A 46 -12.60 18.26 1.62
N LYS A 47 -13.67 18.80 2.20
CA LYS A 47 -13.81 20.24 2.43
C LYS A 47 -13.00 20.63 3.64
N ARG A 48 -12.18 21.67 3.52
CA ARG A 48 -11.46 22.30 4.63
C ARG A 48 -11.87 23.76 4.73
N ALA A 49 -12.36 24.16 5.90
CA ALA A 49 -12.54 25.57 6.25
C ALA A 49 -11.19 26.17 6.64
N LEU A 50 -10.78 27.22 5.94
CA LEU A 50 -9.66 28.08 6.32
C LEU A 50 -10.23 29.34 6.95
N TYR A 51 -9.62 29.77 8.06
CA TYR A 51 -9.95 31.01 8.74
C TYR A 51 -8.84 32.02 8.43
N SER A 52 -9.19 33.11 7.75
CA SER A 52 -8.33 34.29 7.62
C SER A 52 -8.80 35.35 8.60
N LEU A 53 -7.82 36.03 9.21
CA LEU A 53 -8.07 37.27 9.95
C LEU A 53 -8.02 38.41 8.96
N ASP A 54 -9.08 39.21 8.91
CA ASP A 54 -9.06 40.47 8.16
C ASP A 54 -8.20 41.47 8.94
N GLU A 55 -6.95 41.67 8.50
CA GLU A 55 -6.04 42.66 9.12
C GLU A 55 -6.42 44.12 8.79
N GLU A 56 -7.46 44.34 7.96
CA GLU A 56 -7.96 45.67 7.56
C GLU A 56 -9.17 46.15 8.39
N GLY A 57 -9.27 45.74 9.66
CA GLY A 57 -10.29 46.24 10.59
C GLY A 57 -10.04 47.69 11.00
N ASP A 58 -10.99 48.59 10.70
CA ASP A 58 -11.00 50.00 11.10
C ASP A 58 -10.72 50.15 12.61
N SER A 59 -9.76 51.01 12.96
CA SER A 59 -9.16 51.11 14.30
C SER A 59 -10.08 51.72 15.38
N GLN A 60 -11.40 51.66 15.19
CA GLN A 60 -12.37 52.31 16.08
C GLN A 60 -13.24 51.36 16.92
N ASN A 61 -13.21 50.04 16.74
CA ASN A 61 -13.91 49.09 17.61
C ASN A 61 -13.11 47.79 17.84
N PRO A 62 -12.55 47.54 19.05
CA PRO A 62 -11.75 46.35 19.34
C PRO A 62 -12.52 45.01 19.38
N ASP A 63 -13.85 45.03 19.27
CA ASP A 63 -14.73 43.88 19.58
C ASP A 63 -15.36 43.20 18.35
N GLU A 64 -15.11 43.72 17.14
CA GLU A 64 -15.62 43.15 15.88
C GLU A 64 -14.48 42.55 15.04
N THR A 65 -13.91 41.44 15.52
CA THR A 65 -12.99 40.64 14.69
C THR A 65 -13.81 39.85 13.67
N HIS A 66 -13.80 40.28 12.41
CA HIS A 66 -14.41 39.53 11.31
C HIS A 66 -13.47 38.38 10.90
N TYR A 67 -14.02 37.16 10.85
CA TYR A 67 -13.33 35.98 10.32
C TYR A 67 -13.95 35.66 8.97
N GLU A 68 -13.14 35.64 7.92
CA GLU A 68 -13.57 35.08 6.64
C GLU A 68 -13.40 33.55 6.69
N VAL A 69 -14.48 32.82 6.39
CA VAL A 69 -14.47 31.37 6.27
C VAL A 69 -14.43 31.00 4.79
N ILE A 70 -13.26 30.57 4.32
CA ILE A 70 -13.10 30.09 2.94
C ILE A 70 -13.22 28.56 2.95
N GLU A 71 -14.28 28.03 2.34
CA GLU A 71 -14.36 26.60 2.04
C GLU A 71 -13.48 26.27 0.85
N THR A 72 -12.48 25.41 1.07
CA THR A 72 -11.60 24.91 -0.01
C THR A 72 -11.74 23.40 -0.16
N ASP A 73 -11.80 22.93 -1.41
CA ASP A 73 -11.68 21.52 -1.73
C ASP A 73 -10.21 21.11 -1.71
N VAL A 74 -9.84 20.25 -0.75
CA VAL A 74 -8.49 19.70 -0.64
C VAL A 74 -8.49 18.27 -1.14
N GLU A 75 -7.66 17.99 -2.16
CA GLU A 75 -7.36 16.61 -2.53
C GLU A 75 -6.21 16.06 -1.68
N SER A 76 -6.43 14.90 -1.06
CA SER A 76 -5.39 14.16 -0.36
C SER A 76 -5.18 12.77 -0.97
N ALA A 77 -3.92 12.34 -1.00
CA ALA A 77 -3.56 11.01 -1.45
C ALA A 77 -3.77 10.01 -0.30
N ARG A 78 -4.45 8.89 -0.61
CA ARG A 78 -4.66 7.79 0.32
C ARG A 78 -4.04 6.52 -0.24
N LEU A 79 -3.13 5.92 0.53
CA LEU A 79 -2.56 4.61 0.26
C LEU A 79 -3.44 3.52 0.89
N HIS A 80 -3.71 2.46 0.13
CA HIS A 80 -4.52 1.33 0.57
C HIS A 80 -3.69 0.06 0.49
N PHE A 81 -3.85 -0.80 1.49
CA PHE A 81 -3.17 -2.09 1.58
C PHE A 81 -4.18 -3.21 1.68
N ILE A 82 -3.99 -4.25 0.87
CA ILE A 82 -4.83 -5.43 0.85
C ILE A 82 -3.91 -6.65 0.84
N LYS A 83 -4.27 -7.68 1.60
CA LYS A 83 -3.60 -8.98 1.57
C LYS A 83 -4.63 -10.09 1.46
N PHE A 84 -4.26 -11.15 0.76
CA PHE A 84 -5.08 -12.35 0.61
C PHE A 84 -4.18 -13.56 0.27
N GLU A 85 -4.70 -14.77 0.43
CA GLU A 85 -3.97 -15.99 0.09
C GLU A 85 -3.70 -16.06 -1.43
N THR A 86 -2.46 -16.35 -1.84
CA THR A 86 -2.03 -16.33 -3.24
C THR A 86 -2.90 -17.21 -4.15
N LYS A 87 -3.48 -18.29 -3.60
CA LYS A 87 -4.41 -19.18 -4.34
C LYS A 87 -5.66 -18.46 -4.88
N HIS A 88 -6.01 -17.29 -4.34
CA HIS A 88 -7.18 -16.50 -4.75
C HIS A 88 -6.84 -15.35 -5.70
N ILE A 89 -5.61 -15.29 -6.24
CA ILE A 89 -5.17 -14.18 -7.10
C ILE A 89 -6.03 -13.98 -8.35
N GLU A 90 -6.42 -15.04 -9.05
CA GLU A 90 -7.29 -14.90 -10.22
C GLU A 90 -8.64 -14.27 -9.90
N SER A 91 -9.29 -14.73 -8.83
CA SER A 91 -10.55 -14.18 -8.36
C SER A 91 -10.42 -12.70 -7.99
N CYS A 92 -9.32 -12.33 -7.32
CA CYS A 92 -9.02 -10.94 -6.99
C CYS A 92 -8.80 -10.07 -8.24
N LEU A 93 -8.04 -10.57 -9.23
CA LEU A 93 -7.79 -9.84 -10.47
C LEU A 93 -9.08 -9.62 -11.28
N ARG A 94 -9.96 -10.63 -11.35
CA ARG A 94 -11.30 -10.47 -11.97
C ARG A 94 -12.15 -9.45 -11.21
N PHE A 95 -12.09 -9.44 -9.87
CA PHE A 95 -12.77 -8.42 -9.08
C PHE A 95 -12.25 -7.01 -9.39
N ILE A 96 -10.94 -6.83 -9.47
CA ILE A 96 -10.31 -5.54 -9.81
C ILE A 96 -10.72 -5.12 -11.23
N GLN A 97 -10.66 -6.03 -12.20
CA GLN A 97 -11.08 -5.79 -13.58
C GLN A 97 -12.54 -5.31 -13.65
N LYS A 98 -13.45 -5.98 -12.91
CA LYS A 98 -14.88 -5.63 -12.89
C LYS A 98 -15.18 -4.31 -12.20
N ASN A 99 -14.39 -3.92 -11.19
CA ASN A 99 -14.70 -2.76 -10.34
C ASN A 99 -13.91 -1.48 -10.68
N LEU A 100 -12.88 -1.58 -11.53
CA LEU A 100 -12.16 -0.43 -12.10
C LEU A 100 -12.96 0.30 -13.21
N ILE A 101 -14.29 0.12 -13.25
CA ILE A 101 -15.23 0.64 -14.25
C ILE A 101 -14.93 2.12 -14.56
N GLY A 102 -14.42 2.43 -15.76
CA GLY A 102 -14.22 3.82 -16.15
C GLY A 102 -13.61 4.07 -17.53
N SER A 103 -12.55 3.37 -17.94
CA SER A 103 -12.15 3.36 -19.36
C SER A 103 -11.11 2.26 -19.61
N PRO A 104 -11.30 1.40 -20.63
CA PRO A 104 -10.23 0.62 -21.22
C PRO A 104 -8.97 1.45 -21.49
N ASP A 105 -9.12 2.73 -21.84
CA ASP A 105 -8.02 3.68 -22.07
C ASP A 105 -7.26 4.07 -20.78
N PHE A 106 -7.89 3.98 -19.60
CA PHE A 106 -7.19 4.25 -18.34
C PHE A 106 -6.15 3.18 -18.03
N MET A 107 -6.36 1.94 -18.46
CA MET A 107 -5.45 0.83 -18.16
C MET A 107 -4.63 0.41 -19.40
N ARG A 108 -5.13 0.65 -20.61
CA ARG A 108 -4.45 0.28 -21.85
C ARG A 108 -3.09 0.99 -21.97
N GLY A 109 -2.04 0.19 -22.13
CA GLY A 109 -0.66 0.68 -22.24
C GLY A 109 0.02 1.03 -20.92
N LYS A 110 -0.66 0.88 -19.77
CA LYS A 110 -0.03 1.04 -18.46
C LYS A 110 0.62 -0.26 -18.00
N SER A 111 1.63 -0.13 -17.14
CA SER A 111 2.24 -1.26 -16.45
C SER A 111 1.77 -1.34 -15.00
N ILE A 112 1.62 -2.57 -14.50
CA ILE A 112 1.52 -2.85 -13.08
C ILE A 112 2.90 -3.23 -12.56
N LYS A 113 3.32 -2.59 -11.47
CA LYS A 113 4.55 -2.94 -10.77
C LYS A 113 4.30 -4.22 -9.98
N ALA A 114 5.08 -5.26 -10.23
CA ALA A 114 4.94 -6.55 -9.59
C ALA A 114 6.27 -7.02 -9.00
N THR A 115 6.24 -7.54 -7.78
CA THR A 115 7.42 -8.12 -7.12
C THR A 115 7.07 -9.45 -6.43
N GLY A 116 8.06 -10.06 -5.79
CA GLY A 116 7.97 -11.41 -5.24
C GLY A 116 8.14 -12.50 -6.30
N GLY A 117 8.47 -13.72 -5.88
CA GLY A 117 8.65 -14.85 -6.79
C GLY A 117 7.44 -15.15 -7.69
N GLY A 118 6.23 -14.83 -7.22
CA GLY A 118 5.00 -14.96 -8.00
C GLY A 118 4.85 -13.95 -9.15
N ALA A 119 5.59 -12.84 -9.16
CA ALA A 119 5.56 -11.89 -10.27
C ALA A 119 5.92 -12.57 -11.60
N TYR A 120 6.86 -13.53 -11.58
CA TYR A 120 7.20 -14.35 -12.74
C TYR A 120 6.10 -15.35 -13.07
N LYS A 121 5.64 -16.11 -12.05
CA LYS A 121 4.63 -17.17 -12.22
C LYS A 121 3.28 -16.65 -12.76
N TYR A 122 2.86 -15.46 -12.33
CA TYR A 122 1.54 -14.90 -12.63
C TYR A 122 1.57 -13.78 -13.67
N THR A 123 2.71 -13.57 -14.36
CA THR A 123 2.84 -12.53 -15.42
C THR A 123 1.71 -12.67 -16.47
N ASP A 124 1.48 -13.88 -16.96
CA ASP A 124 0.47 -14.12 -18.01
C ASP A 124 -0.95 -13.89 -17.50
N VAL A 125 -1.25 -14.30 -16.27
CA VAL A 125 -2.56 -14.14 -15.65
C VAL A 125 -2.87 -12.65 -15.44
N LEU A 126 -1.90 -11.88 -14.95
CA LEU A 126 -2.02 -10.42 -14.81
C LEU A 126 -2.28 -9.76 -16.16
N THR A 127 -1.47 -10.10 -17.17
CA THR A 127 -1.57 -9.52 -18.52
C THR A 127 -2.90 -9.84 -19.16
N LYS A 128 -3.33 -11.11 -19.13
CA LYS A 128 -4.58 -11.56 -19.75
C LYS A 128 -5.83 -11.04 -19.03
N THR A 129 -5.80 -10.96 -17.70
CA THR A 129 -6.97 -10.55 -16.91
C THR A 129 -7.12 -9.04 -16.84
N LEU A 130 -6.03 -8.28 -16.68
CA LEU A 130 -6.09 -6.82 -16.53
C LEU A 130 -5.77 -6.05 -17.81
N GLY A 131 -5.20 -6.68 -18.83
CA GLY A 131 -4.73 -6.00 -20.05
C GLY A 131 -3.52 -5.09 -19.80
N LEU A 132 -2.76 -5.33 -18.72
CA LEU A 132 -1.61 -4.53 -18.30
C LEU A 132 -0.30 -5.23 -18.62
N MET A 133 0.74 -4.45 -18.95
CA MET A 133 2.10 -4.99 -18.93
C MET A 133 2.55 -5.20 -17.49
N VAL A 134 3.33 -6.26 -17.23
CA VAL A 134 3.88 -6.52 -15.90
C VAL A 134 5.31 -6.02 -15.86
N ASP A 135 5.53 -5.01 -15.04
CA ASP A 135 6.84 -4.44 -14.78
C ASP A 135 7.39 -5.06 -13.49
N LYS A 136 8.35 -5.97 -13.66
CA LYS A 136 8.86 -6.83 -12.59
C LYS A 136 9.98 -6.13 -11.84
N GLU A 137 9.80 -5.99 -10.54
CA GLU A 137 10.73 -5.32 -9.63
C GLU A 137 11.41 -6.32 -8.71
N ASN A 138 12.67 -6.05 -8.33
CA ASN A 138 13.42 -6.89 -7.40
C ASN A 138 12.77 -6.88 -6.00
N GLU A 139 12.49 -8.07 -5.45
CA GLU A 139 11.79 -8.24 -4.17
C GLU A 139 12.51 -7.57 -2.99
N MET A 140 13.82 -7.74 -2.90
CA MET A 140 14.60 -7.18 -1.78
C MET A 140 14.71 -5.66 -1.89
N GLU A 141 14.89 -5.12 -3.09
CA GLU A 141 14.89 -3.68 -3.30
C GLU A 141 13.53 -3.05 -2.97
N CYS A 142 12.43 -3.65 -3.43
CA CYS A 142 11.08 -3.19 -3.12
C CYS A 142 10.81 -3.19 -1.62
N LEU A 143 11.22 -4.26 -0.93
CA LEU A 143 11.07 -4.39 0.51
C LEU A 143 11.83 -3.28 1.26
N ILE A 144 13.10 -3.04 0.92
CA ILE A 144 13.93 -2.02 1.58
C ILE A 144 13.41 -0.61 1.26
N LYS A 145 13.11 -0.31 -0.01
CA LYS A 145 12.54 0.98 -0.44
C LYS A 145 11.20 1.25 0.25
N GLY A 146 10.33 0.24 0.33
CA GLY A 146 9.04 0.32 1.01
C GLY A 146 9.18 0.55 2.51
N CYS A 147 10.00 -0.25 3.19
CA CYS A 147 10.25 -0.09 4.63
C CYS A 147 10.80 1.31 4.94
N ASN A 148 11.84 1.75 4.21
CA ASN A 148 12.41 3.08 4.35
C ASN A 148 11.40 4.21 4.08
N PHE A 149 10.46 4.01 3.16
CA PHE A 149 9.40 4.99 2.89
C PHE A 149 8.47 5.12 4.09
N VAL A 150 7.97 4.00 4.62
CA VAL A 150 7.01 4.02 5.72
C VAL A 150 7.67 4.57 7.00
N LEU A 151 8.87 4.10 7.33
CA LEU A 151 9.64 4.56 8.50
C LEU A 151 9.91 6.09 8.52
N ARG A 152 9.99 6.73 7.35
CA ARG A 152 10.29 8.16 7.23
C ARG A 152 9.06 9.05 7.13
N ASN A 153 7.96 8.52 6.61
CA ASN A 153 6.80 9.33 6.21
C ASN A 153 5.55 9.02 7.04
N ILE A 154 5.53 7.92 7.78
CA ILE A 154 4.38 7.50 8.58
C ILE A 154 4.77 7.57 10.07
N PRO A 155 4.12 8.44 10.86
CA PRO A 155 4.36 8.50 12.30
C PRO A 155 3.88 7.21 12.97
N ASP A 156 4.49 6.89 14.11
CA ASP A 156 4.13 5.72 14.93
C ASP A 156 4.18 4.37 14.17
N GLU A 157 4.97 4.28 13.09
CA GLU A 157 5.13 3.02 12.34
C GLU A 157 5.99 2.00 13.10
N VAL A 158 7.04 2.47 13.78
CA VAL A 158 7.98 1.59 14.48
C VAL A 158 7.72 1.63 15.98
N PHE A 159 7.77 0.46 16.60
CA PHE A 159 7.60 0.33 18.04
C PHE A 159 8.45 -0.80 18.62
N GLU A 160 8.83 -0.63 19.88
CA GLU A 160 9.35 -1.69 20.73
C GLU A 160 8.19 -2.28 21.56
N TYR A 161 8.17 -3.60 21.71
CA TYR A 161 7.25 -4.30 22.61
C TYR A 161 8.01 -4.89 23.79
N SER A 162 7.56 -4.59 25.00
CA SER A 162 8.05 -5.21 26.23
C SER A 162 6.90 -5.67 27.11
N ARG A 163 6.80 -7.00 27.31
CA ARG A 163 5.71 -7.67 28.05
C ARG A 163 5.48 -7.11 29.46
N ASN A 164 6.55 -6.64 30.13
CA ASN A 164 6.49 -6.20 31.52
C ASN A 164 6.62 -4.67 31.67
N ALA A 165 6.46 -3.91 30.58
CA ALA A 165 6.49 -2.45 30.60
C ALA A 165 5.08 -1.85 30.66
N SER A 166 4.97 -0.60 31.14
CA SER A 166 3.73 0.19 31.10
C SER A 166 4.04 1.58 30.54
N PRO A 167 3.66 1.90 29.29
CA PRO A 167 2.94 1.07 28.33
C PRO A 167 3.80 -0.10 27.77
N GLU A 168 3.14 -1.18 27.34
CA GLU A 168 3.81 -2.34 26.71
C GLU A 168 4.46 -1.99 25.37
N TYR A 169 3.89 -1.00 24.68
CA TYR A 169 4.32 -0.51 23.38
C TYR A 169 4.96 0.87 23.53
N ARG A 170 6.16 1.03 22.97
CA ARG A 170 6.82 2.33 22.84
C ARG A 170 7.04 2.63 21.37
N PHE A 171 6.31 3.62 20.86
CA PHE A 171 6.46 4.08 19.48
C PHE A 171 7.66 5.02 19.35
N HIS A 172 8.33 4.96 18.21
CA HIS A 172 9.48 5.80 17.91
C HIS A 172 9.27 6.54 16.60
N ASN A 173 9.62 7.82 16.57
CA ASN A 173 9.85 8.52 15.32
C ASN A 173 11.31 8.33 14.95
N ILE A 174 11.55 7.78 13.76
CA ILE A 174 12.89 7.47 13.28
C ILE A 174 13.63 8.80 13.01
N GLU A 175 14.75 9.01 13.69
CA GLU A 175 15.65 10.13 13.42
C GLU A 175 16.27 10.06 12.01
N PRO A 176 16.81 11.16 11.45
CA PRO A 176 17.31 11.21 10.08
C PRO A 176 18.36 10.13 9.73
N ASN A 177 19.06 9.58 10.73
CA ASN A 177 20.11 8.59 10.56
C ASN A 177 19.74 7.20 11.10
N MET A 178 18.83 6.52 10.41
CA MET A 178 18.39 5.15 10.78
C MET A 178 19.36 4.04 10.40
N TYR A 179 20.50 4.37 9.78
CA TYR A 179 21.44 3.38 9.26
C TYR A 179 22.66 3.22 10.20
N PRO A 180 23.28 2.03 10.22
CA PRO A 180 22.84 0.79 9.58
C PRO A 180 21.74 0.09 10.39
N TYR A 181 20.94 -0.75 9.73
CA TYR A 181 20.01 -1.65 10.42
C TYR A 181 19.99 -3.04 9.79
N LEU A 182 19.51 -4.01 10.57
CA LEU A 182 19.27 -5.37 10.11
C LEU A 182 17.78 -5.54 9.83
N LEU A 183 17.44 -5.93 8.60
CA LEU A 183 16.07 -6.25 8.22
C LEU A 183 15.90 -7.76 8.21
N VAL A 184 15.02 -8.25 9.08
CA VAL A 184 14.64 -9.67 9.13
C VAL A 184 13.22 -9.79 8.59
N ASN A 185 13.09 -10.25 7.35
CA ASN A 185 11.80 -10.46 6.72
C ASN A 185 11.39 -11.93 6.83
N ILE A 186 10.24 -12.15 7.48
CA ILE A 186 9.71 -13.47 7.78
C ILE A 186 8.45 -13.70 6.94
N GLY A 187 8.53 -14.66 6.02
CA GLY A 187 7.43 -15.10 5.16
C GLY A 187 7.40 -16.62 5.05
N SER A 188 7.23 -17.17 3.84
CA SER A 188 7.37 -18.62 3.60
C SER A 188 8.79 -19.14 3.85
N GLY A 189 9.76 -18.23 3.96
CA GLY A 189 11.12 -18.44 4.45
C GLY A 189 11.55 -17.22 5.27
N VAL A 190 12.84 -17.09 5.56
CA VAL A 190 13.40 -15.92 6.26
C VAL A 190 14.54 -15.33 5.45
N SER A 191 14.49 -14.02 5.19
CA SER A 191 15.61 -13.26 4.63
C SER A 191 16.14 -12.26 5.64
N ILE A 192 17.47 -12.29 5.85
CA ILE A 192 18.17 -11.37 6.74
C ILE A 192 19.08 -10.51 5.89
N MET A 193 18.88 -9.19 5.93
CA MET A 193 19.63 -8.22 5.13
C MET A 193 20.24 -7.16 6.04
N LYS A 194 21.51 -6.82 5.78
CA LYS A 194 22.14 -5.64 6.36
C LYS A 194 21.90 -4.47 5.42
N VAL A 195 21.19 -3.44 5.90
CA VAL A 195 20.96 -2.20 5.16
C VAL A 195 21.95 -1.16 5.67
N SER A 196 22.92 -0.81 4.82
CA SER A 196 24.03 0.08 5.20
C SER A 196 23.71 1.55 4.92
N ASN A 197 22.93 1.83 3.88
CA ASN A 197 22.39 3.16 3.57
C ASN A 197 21.18 3.02 2.62
N VAL A 198 20.69 4.15 2.08
CA VAL A 198 19.52 4.20 1.18
C VAL A 198 19.63 3.27 -0.04
N SER A 199 20.83 3.08 -0.58
CA SER A 199 21.06 2.36 -1.83
C SER A 199 21.94 1.13 -1.67
N LEU A 200 22.53 0.92 -0.50
CA LEU A 200 23.46 -0.18 -0.24
C LEU A 200 22.91 -1.14 0.79
N PHE A 201 22.70 -2.38 0.36
CA PHE A 201 22.35 -3.50 1.23
C PHE A 201 23.09 -4.76 0.78
N SER A 202 23.22 -5.71 1.71
CA SER A 202 23.70 -7.05 1.41
C SER A 202 22.82 -8.08 2.10
N VAL A 203 22.60 -9.19 1.41
CA VAL A 203 21.96 -10.37 1.99
C VAL A 203 22.96 -11.04 2.91
N VAL A 204 22.58 -11.22 4.17
CA VAL A 204 23.39 -11.92 5.18
C VAL A 204 23.01 -13.40 5.21
N TYR A 205 21.70 -13.71 5.25
CA TYR A 205 21.18 -15.08 5.23
C TYR A 205 19.87 -15.19 4.45
N LEU A 206 19.68 -16.36 3.83
CA LEU A 206 18.42 -16.80 3.23
C LEU A 206 18.10 -18.21 3.73
N LEU A 207 16.96 -18.35 4.40
CA LEU A 207 16.43 -19.63 4.87
C LEU A 207 15.16 -19.95 4.09
N TYR A 208 15.22 -20.98 3.25
CA TYR A 208 14.06 -21.50 2.52
C TYR A 208 13.57 -22.80 3.17
N ASN A 209 12.28 -23.12 3.00
CA ASN A 209 11.66 -24.35 3.51
C ASN A 209 11.73 -24.52 5.03
N LEU A 210 11.44 -23.46 5.79
CA LEU A 210 11.17 -23.58 7.21
C LEU A 210 9.85 -24.35 7.37
N ARG A 211 9.94 -25.67 7.53
CA ARG A 211 8.84 -26.48 8.04
C ARG A 211 8.88 -26.34 9.56
N CYS A 212 7.87 -25.68 10.12
CA CYS A 212 7.55 -25.85 11.53
C CYS A 212 6.95 -27.24 11.74
#